data_AF-A0AAU0M8C9-F1
#
_entry.id   AF-A0AAU0M8C9-F1
#
_cell.length_a   1.000
_cell.length_b   1.000
_cell.length_c   1.000
_cell.angle_alpha   90.00
_cell.angle_beta   90.00
_cell.angle_gamma   90.00
#
_symmetry.space_group_name_H-M   'P 1'
#
loop_
_entity.id
_entity.type
_entity.pdbx_description
1 polymer ?
#
loop_
_entity_poly.entity_id
_entity_poly.type
_entity_poly.pdbx_seq_one_letter_code
_entity_poly.pdbx_strand_id
1 'polypeptide(L)'
;MVGPDSGPAYDRPYNPAYDSNEDAEDWAADRATPTGLDASGPEDPPDPDAGGASARWQAALPHRVHEGTFHETVRRLANAGVTPEVLLDAYADGGDALYRSALEGGDPVNRIPGESTPEWAERHGGALAVALVAAEVSALQAHLSARAAFVRSRAVRDLLLTWPASSLALDLGVARQKVYRIGRSGKPTDFVATTPWTDREVDGPGE
;
A
#
# COMPACT_ATOMS: atom_id res chain seq x y z
N MET A 1 -11.31 -17.07 56.12
CA MET A 1 -12.12 -15.86 56.37
C MET A 1 -11.17 -14.68 56.27
N VAL A 2 -11.57 -13.61 55.57
CA VAL A 2 -10.72 -12.57 54.89
C VAL A 2 -10.08 -13.16 53.61
N GLY A 3 -10.34 -12.75 52.37
CA GLY A 3 -11.04 -11.60 51.76
C GLY A 3 -10.15 -11.09 50.61
N PRO A 4 -10.56 -11.15 49.32
CA PRO A 4 -9.68 -10.81 48.20
C PRO A 4 -9.56 -9.31 47.95
N ASP A 5 -8.33 -8.90 47.62
CA ASP A 5 -7.89 -7.56 47.27
C ASP A 5 -8.29 -7.25 45.81
N SER A 6 -9.33 -6.42 45.64
CA SER A 6 -9.77 -5.91 44.33
C SER A 6 -9.37 -4.44 44.23
N GLY A 7 -8.44 -4.15 43.31
CA GLY A 7 -7.97 -2.80 43.02
C GLY A 7 -9.04 -1.86 42.46
N PRO A 8 -8.80 -0.53 42.51
CA PRO A 8 -9.83 0.47 42.24
C PRO A 8 -10.15 0.62 40.74
N ALA A 9 -11.46 0.76 40.49
CA ALA A 9 -12.07 1.12 39.23
C ALA A 9 -11.70 2.56 38.80
N TYR A 10 -11.38 2.74 37.53
CA TYR A 10 -11.23 4.06 36.93
C TYR A 10 -12.61 4.68 36.69
N ASP A 11 -12.95 5.65 37.53
CA ASP A 11 -14.08 6.55 37.38
C ASP A 11 -13.64 7.73 36.49
N ARG A 12 -14.19 7.83 35.26
CA ARG A 12 -14.02 9.00 34.39
C ARG A 12 -15.27 9.87 34.49
N PRO A 13 -15.15 11.17 34.87
CA PRO A 13 -16.30 12.04 34.94
C PRO A 13 -16.84 12.42 33.55
N TYR A 14 -18.16 12.32 33.42
CA TYR A 14 -19.01 12.79 32.32
C TYR A 14 -18.91 14.32 32.17
N ASN A 15 -18.70 14.80 30.94
CA ASN A 15 -18.64 16.24 30.60
C ASN A 15 -19.88 16.64 29.76
N PRO A 16 -20.79 17.49 30.27
CA PRO A 16 -22.07 17.80 29.63
C PRO A 16 -22.04 18.96 28.62
N ALA A 17 -20.93 19.21 27.93
CA ALA A 17 -20.78 20.37 27.03
C ALA A 17 -21.34 20.18 25.60
N TYR A 18 -22.30 19.29 25.39
CA TYR A 18 -23.04 19.20 24.12
C TYR A 18 -24.51 19.47 24.40
N ASP A 19 -24.85 20.75 24.44
CA ASP A 19 -26.21 21.23 24.32
C ASP A 19 -26.26 22.37 23.30
N SER A 20 -27.27 22.29 22.43
CA SER A 20 -27.84 23.34 21.57
C SER A 20 -26.93 24.11 20.60
N ASN A 21 -27.16 23.89 19.30
CA ASN A 21 -27.31 24.97 18.32
C ASN A 21 -28.09 24.41 17.10
N GLU A 22 -29.40 24.36 17.27
CA GLU A 22 -30.34 24.62 16.18
C GLU A 22 -30.28 26.13 15.85
N ASP A 23 -30.64 26.50 14.62
CA ASP A 23 -30.78 27.86 14.08
C ASP A 23 -29.53 28.56 13.51
N ALA A 24 -29.31 28.38 12.21
CA ALA A 24 -28.76 29.42 11.33
C ALA A 24 -29.31 29.24 9.91
N GLU A 25 -30.39 29.99 9.65
CA GLU A 25 -31.06 30.17 8.37
C GLU A 25 -30.20 30.91 7.32
N ASP A 26 -30.55 30.67 6.06
CA ASP A 26 -30.67 31.67 5.00
C ASP A 26 -29.46 32.57 4.64
N TRP A 27 -28.63 32.11 3.70
CA TRP A 27 -27.89 32.98 2.78
C TRP A 27 -27.85 32.38 1.37
N ALA A 28 -28.96 32.52 0.66
CA ALA A 28 -29.00 32.42 -0.79
C ALA A 28 -29.21 33.81 -1.41
N ALA A 29 -28.13 34.57 -1.64
CA ALA A 29 -28.05 35.54 -2.73
C ALA A 29 -26.61 36.05 -2.89
N ASP A 30 -26.23 36.22 -4.16
CA ASP A 30 -25.11 37.03 -4.65
C ASP A 30 -23.80 36.30 -5.00
N ARG A 31 -23.80 35.69 -6.19
CA ARG A 31 -22.57 35.55 -6.99
C ARG A 31 -22.84 36.05 -8.40
N ALA A 32 -22.54 37.34 -8.59
CA ALA A 32 -22.27 37.92 -9.89
C ALA A 32 -21.14 37.14 -10.60
N THR A 33 -21.39 36.78 -11.86
CA THR A 33 -20.41 36.23 -12.80
C THR A 33 -19.44 37.32 -13.25
N PRO A 34 -18.12 37.14 -13.15
CA PRO A 34 -17.17 37.88 -13.95
C PRO A 34 -16.90 37.10 -15.24
N THR A 35 -17.26 37.74 -16.35
CA THR A 35 -16.89 37.35 -17.71
C THR A 35 -15.40 37.59 -17.93
N GLY A 36 -14.72 36.59 -18.52
CA GLY A 36 -13.51 36.79 -19.32
C GLY A 36 -12.19 36.85 -18.55
N LEU A 37 -11.49 35.73 -18.50
CA LEU A 37 -10.04 35.64 -18.46
C LEU A 37 -9.64 34.32 -19.12
N ASP A 38 -9.01 34.42 -20.29
CA ASP A 38 -8.34 33.32 -20.97
C ASP A 38 -7.27 32.73 -20.04
N ALA A 39 -7.63 31.64 -19.35
CA ALA A 39 -6.69 30.80 -18.65
C ALA A 39 -6.50 29.54 -19.51
N SER A 40 -5.40 29.50 -20.27
CA SER A 40 -4.75 28.22 -20.54
C SER A 40 -4.27 27.70 -19.20
N GLY A 41 -5.15 26.96 -18.50
CA GLY A 41 -4.84 26.31 -17.24
C GLY A 41 -3.78 25.22 -17.43
N PRO A 42 -3.15 24.74 -16.33
CA PRO A 42 -2.37 23.51 -16.40
C PRO A 42 -3.27 22.41 -16.97
N GLU A 43 -2.78 21.65 -17.95
CA GLU A 43 -3.51 20.53 -18.53
C GLU A 43 -4.11 19.68 -17.40
N ASP A 44 -5.42 19.47 -17.43
CA ASP A 44 -6.07 18.54 -16.50
C ASP A 44 -5.33 17.20 -16.58
N PRO A 45 -5.03 16.57 -15.43
CA PRO A 45 -4.37 15.27 -15.45
C PRO A 45 -5.21 14.31 -16.30
N PRO A 46 -4.58 13.50 -17.15
CA PRO A 46 -5.30 12.64 -18.09
C PRO A 46 -6.32 11.79 -17.34
N ASP A 47 -7.56 11.80 -17.84
CA ASP A 47 -8.67 11.03 -17.27
C ASP A 47 -8.21 9.57 -17.11
N PRO A 48 -8.14 9.04 -15.86
CA PRO A 48 -7.71 7.67 -15.63
C PRO A 48 -8.67 6.64 -16.25
N ASP A 49 -9.89 7.07 -16.62
CA ASP A 49 -10.90 6.24 -17.26
C ASP A 49 -10.85 6.31 -18.80
N ALA A 50 -9.98 7.13 -19.40
CA ALA A 50 -9.67 7.03 -20.82
C ALA A 50 -9.10 5.63 -21.09
N GLY A 51 -9.76 4.85 -21.94
CA GLY A 51 -9.57 3.38 -22.01
C GLY A 51 -8.13 2.87 -22.14
N GLY A 52 -7.18 3.66 -22.66
CA GLY A 52 -5.74 3.34 -22.67
C GLY A 52 -5.02 3.57 -21.33
N ALA A 53 -5.36 4.63 -20.60
CA ALA A 53 -4.83 4.91 -19.26
C ALA A 53 -5.33 3.87 -18.25
N SER A 54 -6.60 3.46 -18.37
CA SER A 54 -7.19 2.42 -17.54
C SER A 54 -6.46 1.08 -17.68
N ALA A 55 -6.08 0.68 -18.90
CA ALA A 55 -5.34 -0.57 -19.14
C ALA A 55 -3.94 -0.56 -18.51
N ARG A 56 -3.21 0.57 -18.59
CA ARG A 56 -1.90 0.69 -17.94
C ARG A 56 -1.99 0.68 -16.42
N TRP A 57 -2.98 1.35 -15.85
CA TRP A 57 -3.22 1.30 -14.41
C TRP A 57 -3.59 -0.10 -13.94
N GLN A 58 -4.39 -0.85 -14.71
CA GLN A 58 -4.69 -2.25 -14.40
C GLN A 58 -3.43 -3.13 -14.42
N ALA A 59 -2.54 -2.92 -15.39
CA ALA A 59 -1.25 -3.62 -15.45
C ALA A 59 -0.33 -3.26 -14.28
N ALA A 60 -0.34 -2.01 -13.81
CA ALA A 60 0.44 -1.55 -12.67
C ALA A 60 -0.19 -1.92 -11.30
N LEU A 61 -1.49 -2.16 -11.21
CA LEU A 61 -2.18 -2.47 -9.96
C LEU A 61 -3.01 -3.76 -10.03
N PRO A 62 -2.44 -4.89 -10.49
CA PRO A 62 -3.19 -6.14 -10.64
C PRO A 62 -3.74 -6.64 -9.30
N HIS A 63 -3.07 -6.31 -8.19
CA HIS A 63 -3.52 -6.65 -6.83
C HIS A 63 -4.72 -5.84 -6.35
N ARG A 64 -4.95 -4.63 -6.86
CA ARG A 64 -6.06 -3.77 -6.43
C ARG A 64 -7.36 -4.04 -7.18
N VAL A 65 -7.29 -4.64 -8.37
CA VAL A 65 -8.46 -4.98 -9.20
C VAL A 65 -9.43 -5.88 -8.44
N HIS A 66 -8.91 -6.81 -7.64
CA HIS A 66 -9.72 -7.76 -6.87
C HIS A 66 -10.18 -7.24 -5.50
N GLU A 67 -9.57 -6.17 -4.99
CA GLU A 67 -9.90 -5.60 -3.67
C GLU A 67 -11.04 -4.57 -3.72
N GLY A 68 -11.48 -4.18 -4.92
CA GLY A 68 -12.51 -3.15 -5.11
C GLY A 68 -12.04 -1.72 -4.81
N THR A 69 -10.75 -1.52 -4.52
CA THR A 69 -10.13 -0.22 -4.21
C THR A 69 -9.37 0.39 -5.39
N PHE A 70 -9.44 -0.24 -6.57
CA PHE A 70 -8.69 0.12 -7.76
C PHE A 70 -8.86 1.61 -8.15
N HIS A 71 -10.07 2.05 -8.49
CA HIS A 71 -10.32 3.43 -8.95
C HIS A 71 -9.94 4.47 -7.90
N GLU A 72 -10.20 4.19 -6.62
CA GLU A 72 -9.84 5.10 -5.54
C GLU A 72 -8.33 5.24 -5.40
N THR A 73 -7.59 4.13 -5.51
CA THR A 73 -6.13 4.08 -5.45
C THR A 73 -5.51 4.81 -6.65
N VAL A 74 -6.01 4.54 -7.87
CA VAL A 74 -5.59 5.23 -9.10
C VAL A 74 -5.78 6.74 -8.96
N ARG A 75 -6.95 7.19 -8.48
CA ARG A 75 -7.22 8.62 -8.26
C ARG A 75 -6.25 9.23 -7.25
N ARG A 76 -5.97 8.55 -6.13
CA ARG A 76 -5.02 9.03 -5.12
C ARG A 76 -3.60 9.16 -5.68
N LEU A 77 -3.15 8.18 -6.48
CA LEU A 77 -1.84 8.19 -7.13
C LEU A 77 -1.74 9.29 -8.19
N ALA A 78 -2.72 9.38 -9.09
CA ALA A 78 -2.77 10.38 -10.14
C ALA A 78 -2.80 11.82 -9.59
N ASN A 79 -3.58 12.07 -8.53
CA ASN A 79 -3.62 13.36 -7.86
C ASN A 79 -2.29 13.74 -7.19
N ALA A 80 -1.44 12.77 -6.87
CA ALA A 80 -0.09 12.98 -6.37
C ALA A 80 0.96 13.04 -7.48
N GLY A 81 0.56 13.06 -8.75
CA GLY A 81 1.47 13.08 -9.90
C GLY A 81 2.17 11.74 -10.19
N VAL A 82 1.73 10.65 -9.56
CA VAL A 82 2.28 9.32 -9.81
C VAL A 82 1.65 8.73 -11.08
N THR A 83 2.48 8.31 -12.02
CA THR A 83 2.06 7.61 -13.24
C THR A 83 2.19 6.09 -13.07
N PRO A 84 1.54 5.27 -13.93
CA PRO A 84 1.75 3.82 -13.93
C PRO A 84 3.22 3.43 -14.10
N GLU A 85 3.98 4.17 -14.91
CA GLU A 85 5.39 3.90 -15.20
C GLU A 85 6.27 4.06 -13.95
N VAL A 86 6.06 5.14 -13.18
CA VAL A 86 6.77 5.35 -11.89
C VAL A 86 6.53 4.18 -10.95
N LEU A 87 5.30 3.68 -10.90
CA LEU A 87 4.93 2.57 -10.03
C LEU A 87 5.54 1.24 -10.50
N LEU A 88 5.54 0.99 -11.81
CA LEU A 88 6.17 -0.19 -12.41
C LEU A 88 7.68 -0.20 -12.20
N ASP A 89 8.35 0.94 -12.33
CA ASP A 89 9.78 1.07 -12.06
C ASP A 89 10.09 0.80 -10.58
N ALA A 90 9.28 1.32 -9.67
CA ALA A 90 9.41 1.04 -8.23
C ALA A 90 9.15 -0.43 -7.87
N TYR A 91 8.30 -1.15 -8.62
CA TYR A 91 8.19 -2.59 -8.42
C TYR A 91 9.38 -3.36 -8.97
N ALA A 92 9.94 -2.92 -10.11
CA ALA A 92 11.06 -3.59 -10.75
C ALA A 92 12.31 -3.60 -9.86
N ASP A 93 12.53 -2.55 -9.08
CA ASP A 93 13.64 -2.45 -8.12
C ASP A 93 13.24 -2.72 -6.67
N GLY A 94 11.96 -3.06 -6.41
CA GLY A 94 11.44 -3.32 -5.07
C GLY A 94 11.43 -2.11 -4.13
N GLY A 95 11.53 -0.90 -4.67
CA GLY A 95 11.60 0.35 -3.92
C GLY A 95 13.02 0.76 -3.52
N ASP A 96 14.06 0.11 -4.06
CA ASP A 96 15.46 0.39 -3.74
C ASP A 96 15.85 1.85 -4.05
N ALA A 97 15.38 2.42 -5.15
CA ALA A 97 15.60 3.84 -5.47
C ALA A 97 15.01 4.77 -4.42
N LEU A 98 13.79 4.50 -3.95
CA LEU A 98 13.12 5.28 -2.90
C LEU A 98 13.85 5.13 -1.57
N TYR A 99 14.24 3.91 -1.20
CA TYR A 99 14.96 3.61 0.04
C TYR A 99 16.30 4.35 0.10
N ARG A 100 17.11 4.24 -0.97
CA ARG A 100 18.39 4.97 -1.06
C ARG A 100 18.18 6.48 -0.96
N SER A 101 17.11 6.97 -1.60
CA SER A 101 16.79 8.39 -1.58
C SER A 101 16.44 8.91 -0.21
N ALA A 102 15.68 8.12 0.56
CA ALA A 102 15.34 8.44 1.94
C ALA A 102 16.58 8.41 2.86
N LEU A 103 17.51 7.47 2.64
CA LEU A 103 18.77 7.43 3.40
C LEU A 103 19.65 8.66 3.13
N GLU A 104 19.80 9.07 1.87
CA GLU A 104 20.53 10.28 1.48
C GLU A 104 19.89 11.55 2.06
N GLY A 105 18.56 11.57 2.16
CA GLY A 105 17.79 12.67 2.75
C GLY A 105 17.93 12.83 4.26
N GLY A 106 18.43 11.81 4.97
CA GLY A 106 18.62 11.85 6.42
C GLY A 106 17.33 11.92 7.25
N ASP A 107 17.47 11.79 8.56
CA ASP A 107 16.34 11.78 9.50
C ASP A 107 15.88 13.21 9.85
N PRO A 108 14.63 13.59 9.58
CA PRO A 108 14.10 14.90 9.97
C PRO A 108 14.10 15.13 11.50
N VAL A 109 14.07 14.08 12.33
CA VAL A 109 14.03 14.18 13.80
C VAL A 109 15.36 14.68 14.38
N ASN A 110 16.47 14.44 13.70
CA ASN A 110 17.80 14.84 14.15
C ASN A 110 18.30 16.13 13.48
N ARG A 111 17.41 16.90 12.83
CA ARG A 111 17.81 18.06 12.03
C ARG A 111 17.97 19.33 12.87
N ILE A 112 18.94 20.16 12.48
CA ILE A 112 19.16 21.47 13.10
C ILE A 112 18.03 22.42 12.63
N PRO A 113 17.34 23.13 13.55
CA PRO A 113 16.36 24.14 13.16
C PRO A 113 16.97 25.20 12.23
N GLY A 114 16.37 25.41 11.06
CA GLY A 114 16.82 26.40 10.07
C GLY A 114 17.60 25.83 8.88
N GLU A 115 17.91 24.53 8.88
CA GLU A 115 18.48 23.85 7.73
C GLU A 115 17.39 23.48 6.71
N SER A 116 17.61 23.82 5.44
CA SER A 116 16.67 23.47 4.36
C SER A 116 16.40 21.97 4.36
N THR A 117 15.12 21.60 4.27
CA THR A 117 14.73 20.20 4.11
C THR A 117 15.41 19.67 2.85
N PRO A 118 16.20 18.59 2.91
CA PRO A 118 16.70 17.97 1.71
C PRO A 118 15.50 17.59 0.84
N GLU A 119 15.48 18.12 -0.38
CA GLU A 119 14.49 17.90 -1.43
C GLU A 119 14.57 16.46 -1.99
N TRP A 120 14.91 15.48 -1.14
CA TRP A 120 15.19 14.10 -1.54
C TRP A 120 13.97 13.42 -2.18
N ALA A 121 12.78 13.86 -1.80
CA ALA A 121 11.50 13.37 -2.32
C ALA A 121 11.04 14.14 -3.57
N GLU A 122 11.56 15.35 -3.85
CA GLU A 122 11.13 16.16 -4.99
C GLU A 122 11.46 15.48 -6.32
N ARG A 123 12.60 14.79 -6.41
CA ARG A 123 12.95 13.95 -7.58
C ARG A 123 11.97 12.80 -7.85
N HIS A 124 11.08 12.50 -6.90
CA HIS A 124 10.06 11.45 -6.96
C HIS A 124 8.63 12.03 -6.94
N GLY A 125 8.45 13.33 -7.21
CA GLY A 125 7.14 13.98 -7.19
C GLY A 125 6.67 14.42 -5.79
N GLY A 126 7.59 14.51 -4.83
CA GLY A 126 7.33 14.98 -3.47
C GLY A 126 7.02 13.87 -2.46
N ALA A 127 6.95 14.24 -1.19
CA ALA A 127 6.83 13.27 -0.08
C ALA A 127 5.55 12.43 -0.13
N LEU A 128 4.43 13.00 -0.61
CA LEU A 128 3.17 12.28 -0.75
C LEU A 128 3.27 11.20 -1.84
N ALA A 129 3.84 11.53 -3.00
CA ALA A 129 4.05 10.57 -4.09
C ALA A 129 4.90 9.39 -3.61
N VAL A 130 6.03 9.68 -2.94
CA VAL A 130 6.91 8.65 -2.34
C VAL A 130 6.15 7.76 -1.37
N ALA A 131 5.37 8.34 -0.45
CA ALA A 131 4.62 7.58 0.55
C ALA A 131 3.58 6.65 -0.10
N LEU A 132 2.88 7.12 -1.13
CA LEU A 132 1.90 6.32 -1.86
C LEU A 132 2.56 5.19 -2.65
N VAL A 133 3.66 5.46 -3.36
CA VAL A 133 4.40 4.43 -4.10
C VAL A 133 4.95 3.37 -3.14
N ALA A 134 5.57 3.77 -2.03
CA ALA A 134 6.07 2.85 -1.02
C ALA A 134 4.95 1.99 -0.38
N ALA A 135 3.76 2.57 -0.21
CA ALA A 135 2.59 1.84 0.27
C ALA A 135 2.15 0.77 -0.74
N GLU A 136 2.17 1.06 -2.03
CA GLU A 136 1.82 0.08 -3.07
C GLU A 136 2.90 -1.02 -3.23
N VAL A 137 4.19 -0.69 -3.10
CA VAL A 137 5.26 -1.70 -3.01
C VAL A 137 5.02 -2.64 -1.82
N SER A 138 4.65 -2.08 -0.67
CA SER A 138 4.34 -2.87 0.53
C SER A 138 3.09 -3.74 0.35
N ALA A 139 2.06 -3.22 -0.30
CA ALA A 139 0.84 -3.97 -0.61
C ALA A 139 1.16 -5.17 -1.52
N LEU A 140 1.90 -4.93 -2.62
CA LEU A 140 2.34 -5.98 -3.53
C LEU A 140 3.16 -7.05 -2.78
N GLN A 141 4.11 -6.64 -1.94
CA GLN A 141 4.91 -7.56 -1.11
C GLN A 141 4.03 -8.42 -0.19
N ALA A 142 2.98 -7.85 0.41
CA ALA A 142 2.04 -8.59 1.24
C ALA A 142 1.30 -9.67 0.43
N HIS A 143 0.85 -9.35 -0.78
CA HIS A 143 0.21 -10.33 -1.68
C HIS A 143 1.16 -11.44 -2.12
N LEU A 144 2.39 -11.11 -2.48
CA LEU A 144 3.42 -12.09 -2.84
C LEU A 144 3.76 -13.02 -1.67
N SER A 145 3.84 -12.45 -0.46
CA SER A 145 4.08 -13.21 0.77
C SER A 145 2.94 -14.17 1.07
N ALA A 146 1.68 -13.73 0.89
CA ALA A 146 0.50 -14.57 1.06
C ALA A 146 0.48 -15.73 0.03
N ARG A 147 0.79 -15.43 -1.24
CA ARG A 147 0.91 -16.43 -2.31
C ARG A 147 1.99 -17.47 -2.01
N ALA A 148 3.19 -17.02 -1.64
CA ALA A 148 4.28 -17.91 -1.27
C ALA A 148 3.93 -18.78 -0.04
N ALA A 149 3.26 -18.20 0.96
CA ALA A 149 2.80 -18.93 2.13
C ALA A 149 1.75 -20.01 1.78
N PHE A 150 0.84 -19.72 0.85
CA PHE A 150 -0.11 -20.72 0.34
C PHE A 150 0.60 -21.88 -0.36
N VAL A 151 1.49 -21.58 -1.32
CA VAL A 151 2.28 -22.61 -2.04
C VAL A 151 3.07 -23.47 -1.06
N ARG A 152 3.77 -22.83 -0.11
CA ARG A 152 4.54 -23.52 0.93
C ARG A 152 3.65 -24.41 1.79
N SER A 153 2.47 -23.94 2.18
CA SER A 153 1.50 -24.72 2.95
C SER A 153 1.04 -25.96 2.19
N ARG A 154 0.67 -25.79 0.91
CA ARG A 154 0.23 -26.87 0.02
C ARG A 154 1.33 -27.92 -0.16
N ALA A 155 2.56 -27.50 -0.43
CA ALA A 155 3.71 -28.39 -0.59
C ALA A 155 4.03 -29.16 0.69
N VAL A 156 4.04 -28.50 1.85
CA VAL A 156 4.25 -29.18 3.14
C VAL A 156 3.14 -30.18 3.43
N ARG A 157 1.89 -29.87 3.07
CA ARG A 157 0.78 -30.81 3.23
C ARG A 157 0.97 -32.08 2.41
N ASP A 158 1.43 -31.97 1.16
CA ASP A 158 1.72 -33.14 0.30
C ASP A 158 2.91 -33.94 0.83
N LEU A 159 3.98 -33.27 1.24
CA LEU A 159 5.16 -33.94 1.80
C LEU A 159 4.82 -34.72 3.07
N LEU A 160 3.93 -34.21 3.91
CA LEU A 160 3.47 -34.92 5.10
C LEU A 160 2.69 -36.22 4.80
N LEU A 161 2.25 -36.44 3.55
CA LEU A 161 1.64 -37.71 3.14
C LEU A 161 2.68 -38.80 2.86
N THR A 162 3.90 -38.42 2.51
CA THR A 162 4.95 -39.33 2.05
C THR A 162 6.21 -39.33 2.93
N TRP A 163 6.38 -38.32 3.79
CA TRP A 163 7.56 -38.13 4.64
C TRP A 163 7.18 -37.98 6.13
N PRO A 164 8.01 -38.53 7.05
CA PRO A 164 7.87 -38.25 8.46
C PRO A 164 8.11 -36.76 8.77
N ALA A 165 7.24 -36.17 9.61
CA ALA A 165 7.33 -34.76 9.97
C ALA A 165 8.65 -34.36 10.66
N SER A 166 9.37 -35.30 11.29
CA SER A 166 10.69 -35.07 11.89
C SER A 166 11.79 -34.89 10.83
N SER A 167 11.73 -35.65 9.73
CA SER A 167 12.71 -35.51 8.63
C SER A 167 12.48 -34.18 7.91
N LEU A 168 11.22 -33.88 7.59
CA LEU A 168 10.85 -32.61 6.97
C LEU A 168 11.18 -31.38 7.84
N ALA A 169 11.15 -31.51 9.16
CA ALA A 169 11.55 -30.46 10.09
C ALA A 169 13.05 -30.13 9.99
N LEU A 170 13.89 -31.15 9.86
CA LEU A 170 15.34 -30.99 9.67
C LEU A 170 15.62 -30.32 8.33
N ASP A 171 15.02 -30.79 7.25
CA ASP A 171 15.24 -30.26 5.89
C ASP A 171 14.76 -28.81 5.75
N LEU A 172 13.64 -28.45 6.42
CA LEU A 172 13.11 -27.09 6.40
C LEU A 172 13.75 -26.16 7.44
N GLY A 173 14.63 -26.66 8.31
CA GLY A 173 15.26 -25.88 9.38
C GLY A 173 14.27 -25.31 10.40
N VAL A 174 13.18 -26.02 10.71
CA VAL A 174 12.13 -25.57 11.63
C VAL A 174 11.75 -26.64 12.64
N ALA A 175 11.18 -26.25 13.78
CA ALA A 175 10.64 -27.23 14.73
C ALA A 175 9.52 -28.08 14.11
N ARG A 176 9.41 -29.35 14.51
CA ARG A 176 8.35 -30.27 14.03
C ARG A 176 6.93 -29.70 14.16
N GLN A 177 6.62 -29.00 15.25
CA GLN A 177 5.31 -28.35 15.42
C GLN A 177 5.04 -27.25 14.37
N LYS A 178 6.10 -26.55 13.92
CA LYS A 178 5.99 -25.52 12.89
C LYS A 178 5.67 -26.14 11.52
N VAL A 179 6.17 -27.35 11.21
CA VAL A 179 5.82 -28.09 9.98
C VAL A 179 4.31 -28.27 9.86
N TYR A 180 3.67 -28.81 10.91
CA TYR A 180 2.20 -28.98 10.91
C TYR A 180 1.45 -27.66 10.84
N ARG A 181 1.99 -26.60 11.47
CA ARG A 181 1.39 -25.26 11.40
C ARG A 181 1.42 -24.73 9.97
N ILE A 182 2.55 -24.87 9.28
CA ILE A 182 2.71 -24.49 7.87
C ILE A 182 1.71 -25.26 7.00
N GLY A 183 1.60 -26.59 7.16
CA GLY A 183 0.66 -27.38 6.35
C GLY A 183 -0.83 -27.02 6.54
N ARG A 184 -1.20 -26.41 7.67
CA ARG A 184 -2.57 -25.98 7.99
C ARG A 184 -2.88 -24.53 7.63
N SER A 185 -1.88 -23.65 7.50
CA SER A 185 -2.09 -22.20 7.37
C SER A 185 -2.43 -21.72 5.96
N GLY A 186 -2.40 -22.58 4.94
CA GLY A 186 -2.67 -22.21 3.55
C GLY A 186 -4.16 -22.10 3.26
N LYS A 187 -4.63 -20.88 3.06
CA LYS A 187 -5.89 -20.61 2.34
C LYS A 187 -5.54 -20.06 0.95
N PRO A 188 -6.16 -20.57 -0.13
CA PRO A 188 -6.04 -19.92 -1.42
C PRO A 188 -6.69 -18.53 -1.30
N THR A 189 -6.06 -17.57 -1.95
CA THR A 189 -6.50 -16.17 -1.93
C THR A 189 -6.40 -15.64 -3.35
N ASP A 190 -7.45 -14.98 -3.83
CA ASP A 190 -7.57 -14.45 -5.21
C ASP A 190 -6.77 -13.16 -5.43
N PHE A 191 -5.64 -13.02 -4.74
CA PHE A 191 -5.01 -11.72 -4.56
C PHE A 191 -4.22 -11.21 -5.77
N VAL A 192 -3.52 -12.10 -6.49
CA VAL A 192 -2.74 -11.75 -7.68
C VAL A 192 -2.60 -12.99 -8.57
N ALA A 193 -3.19 -12.97 -9.77
CA ALA A 193 -3.00 -14.04 -10.76
C ALA A 193 -1.59 -13.99 -11.39
N THR A 194 -1.10 -12.79 -11.70
CA THR A 194 0.18 -12.54 -12.38
C THR A 194 0.91 -11.35 -11.76
N THR A 195 2.25 -11.42 -11.71
CA THR A 195 3.07 -10.31 -11.20
C THR A 195 3.10 -9.15 -12.19
N PRO A 196 3.17 -7.88 -11.74
CA PRO A 196 3.10 -6.73 -12.64
C PRO A 196 4.32 -6.60 -13.59
N TRP A 197 5.43 -7.27 -13.30
CA TRP A 197 6.63 -7.27 -14.14
C TRP A 197 6.69 -8.41 -15.19
N THR A 198 5.63 -9.21 -15.33
CA THR A 198 5.66 -10.41 -16.21
C THR A 198 5.59 -10.06 -17.70
N ASP A 199 5.10 -8.87 -18.06
CA ASP A 199 4.91 -8.41 -19.45
C ASP A 199 6.02 -7.48 -19.96
N ARG A 200 7.11 -7.31 -19.21
CA ARG A 200 8.31 -6.71 -19.79
C ARG A 200 8.97 -7.79 -20.62
N GLU A 201 8.59 -7.86 -21.90
CA GLU A 201 9.13 -8.75 -22.92
C GLU A 201 10.58 -9.11 -22.60
N VAL A 202 10.82 -10.40 -22.42
CA VAL A 202 12.14 -10.98 -22.54
C VAL A 202 12.50 -10.87 -24.02
N ASP A 203 12.85 -9.66 -24.46
CA ASP A 203 13.64 -9.43 -25.68
C ASP A 203 15.07 -9.87 -25.37
N GLY A 204 15.23 -11.17 -25.18
CA GLY A 204 16.51 -11.85 -25.32
C GLY A 204 16.68 -12.19 -26.79
N PRO A 205 17.87 -11.95 -27.39
CA PRO A 205 18.08 -12.26 -28.80
C PRO A 205 17.88 -13.76 -29.01
N GLY A 206 17.09 -14.10 -30.02
CA GLY A 206 17.03 -15.47 -30.50
C GLY A 206 18.43 -15.92 -30.95
N GLU A 207 18.90 -16.99 -30.33
CA GLU A 207 19.89 -17.92 -30.90
C GLU A 207 19.36 -19.35 -30.76
#